data_AF-A0A4S2GXJ1-F1
#
_entry.id   AF-A0A4S2GXJ1-F1
#
_cell.length_a   1.000
_cell.length_b   1.000
_cell.length_c   1.000
_cell.angle_alpha   90.00
_cell.angle_beta   90.00
_cell.angle_gamma   90.00
#
_symmetry.space_group_name_H-M   'P 1'
#
loop_
_entity.id
_entity.type
_entity.pdbx_description
1 polymer ?
#
loop_
_entity_poly.entity_id
_entity_poly.type
_entity_poly.pdbx_seq_one_letter_code
_entity_poly.pdbx_strand_id
1 'polypeptide(L)'
;MYVTIWSYRVPAENREDFIAAYRADGTWAALFGRAGGYLGTGLFQSPDDPELFLTIDRWASAAAFDAFKREFGEAYADLDRACDGLTAHEAWIGELGRT
;
A
#
# COMPACT_ATOMS: atom_id res chain seq x y z
N MET A 1 -11.05 -7.85 11.32
CA MET A 1 -10.57 -6.87 10.34
C MET A 1 -9.26 -6.31 10.85
N TYR A 2 -8.30 -6.19 9.95
CA TYR A 2 -6.94 -5.76 10.19
C TYR A 2 -6.53 -4.78 9.10
N VAL A 3 -5.71 -3.80 9.44
CA VAL A 3 -5.38 -2.69 8.55
C VAL A 3 -3.90 -2.36 8.66
N THR A 4 -3.24 -2.14 7.52
CA THR A 4 -1.88 -1.62 7.44
C THR A 4 -1.90 -0.19 6.91
N ILE A 5 -1.07 0.69 7.47
CA ILE A 5 -1.03 2.10 7.10
C ILE A 5 0.41 2.51 6.78
N TRP A 6 0.60 3.10 5.61
CA TRP A 6 1.85 3.70 5.17
C TRP A 6 1.64 5.16 4.79
N SER A 7 2.67 5.98 5.02
CA SER A 7 2.77 7.36 4.57
C SER A 7 3.89 7.55 3.57
N TYR A 8 3.68 8.45 2.62
CA TYR A 8 4.61 8.72 1.53
C TYR A 8 4.70 10.23 1.29
N ARG A 9 5.91 10.74 1.08
CA ARG A 9 6.16 12.01 0.39
C ARG A 9 6.53 11.73 -1.05
N VAL A 10 5.72 12.24 -1.98
CA VAL A 10 5.81 11.93 -3.40
C VAL A 10 6.07 13.22 -4.18
N PRO A 11 7.27 13.35 -4.80
CA PRO A 11 7.58 14.47 -5.68
C PRO A 11 6.56 14.62 -6.80
N ALA A 12 6.33 15.84 -7.26
CA ALA A 12 5.31 16.12 -8.27
C ALA A 12 5.55 15.34 -9.58
N GLU A 13 6.81 15.16 -9.97
CA GLU A 13 7.26 14.44 -11.17
C GLU A 13 6.93 12.95 -11.15
N ASN A 14 6.82 12.33 -9.96
CA ASN A 14 6.56 10.90 -9.80
C ASN A 14 5.10 10.60 -9.43
N ARG A 15 4.28 11.64 -9.25
CA ARG A 15 2.93 11.53 -8.70
C ARG A 15 2.01 10.64 -9.54
N GLU A 16 2.06 10.77 -10.86
CA GLU A 16 1.20 9.98 -11.74
C GLU A 16 1.51 8.49 -11.65
N ASP A 17 2.80 8.12 -11.70
CA ASP A 17 3.27 6.75 -11.57
C ASP A 17 2.97 6.17 -10.18
N PHE A 18 3.19 6.97 -9.13
CA PHE A 18 2.82 6.60 -7.77
C PHE A 18 1.31 6.33 -7.64
N ILE A 19 0.46 7.25 -8.12
CA ILE A 19 -0.99 7.05 -8.08
C ILE A 19 -1.38 5.80 -8.88
N ALA A 20 -0.74 5.54 -10.02
CA ALA A 20 -1.01 4.35 -10.81
C ALA A 20 -0.65 3.05 -10.10
N ALA A 21 0.42 3.04 -9.31
CA ALA A 21 0.82 1.88 -8.54
C ALA A 21 -0.06 1.65 -7.29
N TYR A 22 -0.38 2.71 -6.54
CA TYR A 22 -0.93 2.61 -5.18
C TYR A 22 -2.46 2.81 -5.07
N ARG A 23 -3.15 3.23 -6.15
CA ARG A 23 -4.62 3.37 -6.13
C ARG A 23 -5.34 2.02 -6.02
N ALA A 24 -6.65 2.07 -5.77
CA ALA A 24 -7.47 0.87 -5.49
C ALA A 24 -7.52 -0.18 -6.62
N ASP A 25 -7.26 0.23 -7.87
CA ASP A 25 -7.12 -0.62 -9.05
C ASP A 25 -5.67 -0.67 -9.58
N GLY A 26 -4.70 -0.21 -8.78
CA GLY A 26 -3.29 -0.16 -9.12
C GLY A 26 -2.57 -1.50 -8.96
N THR A 27 -1.27 -1.51 -9.27
CA THR A 27 -0.43 -2.73 -9.25
C THR A 27 -0.32 -3.35 -7.86
N TRP A 28 -0.23 -2.54 -6.81
CA TRP A 28 -0.23 -3.02 -5.42
C TRP A 28 -1.55 -3.70 -5.05
N ALA A 29 -2.67 -3.04 -5.37
CA ALA A 29 -3.99 -3.58 -5.09
C ALA A 29 -4.26 -4.88 -5.88
N ALA A 30 -3.77 -4.98 -7.11
CA ALA A 30 -3.84 -6.19 -7.92
C ALA A 30 -3.02 -7.34 -7.32
N LEU A 31 -1.83 -7.08 -6.80
CA LEU A 31 -1.03 -8.07 -6.10
C LEU A 31 -1.71 -8.55 -4.82
N PHE A 32 -2.18 -7.64 -3.96
CA PHE A 32 -2.89 -7.98 -2.73
C PHE A 32 -4.18 -8.75 -3.00
N GLY A 33 -4.88 -8.41 -4.08
CA GLY A 33 -6.10 -9.10 -4.52
C GLY A 33 -5.93 -10.56 -4.88
N ARG A 34 -4.69 -11.06 -5.03
CA ARG A 34 -4.41 -12.49 -5.24
C ARG A 34 -4.54 -13.31 -3.96
N ALA A 35 -4.44 -12.68 -2.79
CA ALA A 35 -4.54 -13.37 -1.51
C ALA A 35 -5.97 -13.41 -0.97
N GLY A 36 -6.31 -14.54 -0.34
CA GLY A 36 -7.57 -14.69 0.39
C GLY A 36 -7.64 -13.71 1.57
N GLY A 37 -8.74 -12.96 1.65
CA GLY A 37 -9.01 -12.05 2.77
C GLY A 37 -8.53 -10.62 2.59
N TYR A 38 -7.98 -10.23 1.44
CA TYR A 38 -7.81 -8.83 1.09
C TYR A 38 -9.18 -8.15 0.85
N LEU A 39 -9.36 -6.95 1.40
CA LEU A 39 -10.61 -6.19 1.39
C LEU A 39 -10.50 -4.86 0.63
N GLY A 40 -9.34 -4.58 0.01
CA GLY A 40 -9.10 -3.39 -0.80
C GLY A 40 -8.21 -2.33 -0.13
N THR A 41 -7.49 -1.61 -0.98
CA THR A 41 -6.63 -0.47 -0.66
C THR A 41 -7.39 0.84 -0.85
N GLY A 42 -7.22 1.76 0.09
CA GLY A 42 -7.54 3.17 -0.09
C GLY A 42 -6.26 3.98 -0.23
N LEU A 43 -6.18 4.82 -1.27
CA LEU A 43 -5.15 5.82 -1.43
C LEU A 43 -5.74 7.20 -1.09
N PHE A 44 -5.09 7.91 -0.18
CA PHE A 44 -5.51 9.22 0.30
C PHE A 44 -4.40 10.23 0.08
N GLN A 45 -4.76 11.46 -0.27
CA GLN A 45 -3.87 12.60 -0.36
C GLN A 45 -4.26 13.62 0.70
N SER A 46 -3.28 14.27 1.32
CA SER A 46 -3.56 15.36 2.25
C SER A 46 -4.18 16.55 1.50
N PRO A 47 -5.26 17.18 2.03
CA PRO A 47 -5.84 18.38 1.43
C PRO A 47 -4.92 19.60 1.56
N ASP A 48 -4.02 19.59 2.55
CA ASP A 48 -3.14 20.73 2.88
C ASP A 48 -1.71 20.56 2.35
N ASP A 49 -1.34 19.35 1.90
CA ASP A 49 0.00 19.02 1.40
C ASP A 49 -0.11 18.07 0.19
N PRO A 50 0.05 18.57 -1.05
CA PRO A 50 -0.14 17.75 -2.24
C PRO A 50 0.92 16.68 -2.45
N GLU A 51 2.02 16.69 -1.69
CA GLU A 51 3.05 15.66 -1.74
C GLU A 51 2.83 14.54 -0.71
N LEU A 52 1.93 14.74 0.27
CA LEU A 52 1.68 13.77 1.33
C LEU A 52 0.54 12.82 0.95
N PHE A 53 0.86 11.54 0.88
CA PHE A 53 -0.08 10.46 0.62
C PHE A 53 -0.08 9.41 1.74
N LEU A 54 -1.21 8.72 1.87
CA LEU A 54 -1.37 7.56 2.76
C LEU A 54 -2.02 6.40 1.98
N THR A 55 -1.50 5.19 2.16
CA THR A 55 -2.27 3.99 1.84
C THR A 55 -2.83 3.34 3.09
N ILE A 56 -4.05 2.82 2.97
CA ILE A 56 -4.72 2.03 3.98
C ILE A 56 -5.17 0.72 3.32
N ASP A 57 -4.47 -0.37 3.61
CA ASP A 57 -4.78 -1.68 3.06
C ASP A 57 -5.55 -2.49 4.08
N ARG A 58 -6.70 -3.02 3.67
CA ARG A 58 -7.63 -3.69 4.57
C ARG A 58 -7.61 -5.19 4.34
N TRP A 59 -7.60 -5.92 5.45
CA TRP A 59 -7.54 -7.37 5.49
C TRP A 59 -8.60 -7.92 6.44
N ALA A 60 -9.10 -9.12 6.16
CA ALA A 60 -10.08 -9.80 6.99
C ALA A 60 -9.53 -10.06 8.40
N SER A 61 -8.25 -10.39 8.50
CA SER A 61 -7.53 -10.66 9.76
C SER A 61 -6.01 -10.45 9.58
N ALA A 62 -5.28 -10.35 10.70
CA ALA A 62 -3.81 -10.35 10.68
C ALA A 62 -3.25 -11.61 10.03
N ALA A 63 -3.83 -12.78 10.33
CA ALA A 63 -3.43 -14.05 9.73
C ALA A 63 -3.54 -14.09 8.20
N ALA A 64 -4.52 -13.37 7.62
CA ALA A 64 -4.65 -13.24 6.17
C ALA A 64 -3.51 -12.40 5.57
N PHE A 65 -3.11 -11.33 6.25
CA PHE A 65 -1.96 -10.51 5.84
C PHE A 65 -0.64 -11.29 5.97
N ASP A 66 -0.43 -12.01 7.08
CA ASP A 66 0.74 -12.87 7.27
C ASP A 66 0.82 -13.96 6.20
N ALA A 67 -0.32 -14.58 5.86
CA ALA A 67 -0.38 -15.56 4.79
C ALA A 67 0.02 -14.96 3.44
N PHE A 68 -0.50 -13.77 3.11
CA PHE A 68 -0.09 -13.03 1.92
C PHE A 68 1.42 -12.78 1.89
N LYS A 69 2.02 -12.28 2.97
CA LYS A 69 3.47 -12.00 3.03
C LYS A 69 4.33 -13.25 2.84
N ARG A 70 3.87 -14.41 3.31
CA ARG A 70 4.57 -15.70 3.09
C ARG A 70 4.42 -16.22 1.67
N GLU A 71 3.22 -16.14 1.10
CA GLU A 71 2.91 -16.72 -0.22
C GLU A 71 3.41 -15.85 -1.37
N PHE A 72 3.31 -14.53 -1.24
CA PHE A 72 3.64 -13.57 -2.29
C PHE A 72 4.87 -12.71 -1.95
N GLY A 73 5.70 -13.14 -1.00
CA GLY A 73 6.85 -12.35 -0.52
C GLY A 73 7.84 -11.95 -1.62
N GLU A 74 8.10 -12.84 -2.58
CA GLU A 74 8.97 -12.54 -3.75
C GLU A 74 8.33 -11.50 -4.66
N ALA A 75 7.07 -11.71 -5.07
CA ALA A 75 6.34 -10.75 -5.90
C ALA A 75 6.14 -9.39 -5.20
N TYR A 76 5.99 -9.39 -3.87
CA TYR A 76 5.97 -8.17 -3.06
C TYR A 76 7.30 -7.42 -3.19
N ALA A 77 8.42 -8.10 -2.97
CA ALA A 77 9.75 -7.48 -3.06
C ALA A 77 10.08 -7.00 -4.48
N ASP A 78 9.61 -7.71 -5.51
CA ASP A 78 9.80 -7.30 -6.91
C ASP A 78 9.01 -6.03 -7.23
N LEU A 79 7.76 -5.97 -6.77
CA LEU A 79 6.90 -4.80 -6.97
C LEU A 79 7.41 -3.59 -6.18
N ASP A 80 7.90 -3.81 -4.97
CA ASP A 80 8.57 -2.81 -4.14
C ASP A 80 9.74 -2.17 -4.90
N ARG A 81 10.66 -3.00 -5.42
CA ARG A 81 11.79 -2.53 -6.24
C ARG A 81 11.37 -1.82 -7.53
N ALA A 82 10.24 -2.21 -8.13
CA ALA A 82 9.70 -1.52 -9.30
C ALA A 82 9.13 -0.14 -8.97
N CYS A 83 8.77 0.09 -7.70
CA CYS A 83 8.30 1.37 -7.18
C CYS A 83 9.43 2.20 -6.52
N ASP A 84 10.65 1.65 -6.43
CA ASP A 84 11.82 2.36 -5.89
C ASP A 84 12.01 3.70 -6.59
N GLY A 85 12.19 4.75 -5.80
CA GLY A 85 12.43 6.10 -6.30
C GLY A 85 11.17 6.87 -6.70
N LEU A 86 9.98 6.27 -6.65
CA LEU A 86 8.72 7.03 -6.79
C LEU A 86 8.47 7.97 -5.61
N THR A 87 8.99 7.64 -4.43
CA THR A 87 8.80 8.39 -3.19
C THR A 87 10.11 9.02 -2.74
N ALA A 88 10.05 10.24 -2.20
CA ALA A 88 11.19 10.90 -1.56
C ALA A 88 11.37 10.40 -0.12
N HIS A 89 10.27 10.01 0.52
CA HIS A 89 10.26 9.41 1.84
C HIS A 89 9.04 8.50 1.97
N GLU A 90 9.21 7.38 2.63
CA GLU A 90 8.12 6.50 3.05
C GLU A 90 8.28 6.15 4.53
N ALA A 91 7.16 6.00 5.22
CA ALA A 91 7.16 5.56 6.60
C ALA A 91 5.96 4.67 6.91
N TRP A 92 6.28 3.59 7.60
CA TRP A 92 5.30 2.73 8.24
C TRP A 92 4.64 3.47 9.41
N ILE A 93 3.31 3.57 9.37
CA ILE A 93 2.53 4.22 10.42
C ILE A 93 2.05 3.20 11.45
N GLY A 94 1.62 2.02 11.00
CA GLY A 94 1.25 0.94 11.90
C GLY A 94 0.26 -0.07 11.36
N GLU A 95 -0.05 -1.03 12.24
CA GLU A 95 -1.05 -2.07 12.07
C GLU A 95 -2.15 -1.91 13.10
N LEU A 96 -3.41 -2.06 12.68
CA LEU A 96 -4.57 -1.87 13.54
C LEU A 96 -5.52 -3.06 13.40
N GLY A 97 -5.94 -3.63 14.54
CA GLY A 97 -7.02 -4.62 14.63
C GLY A 97 -8.32 -3.98 15.09
N ARG A 98 -9.46 -4.58 14.73
CA ARG A 98 -10.75 -4.23 15.37
C ARG A 98 -10.76 -4.69 16.83
N THR A 99 -11.20 -3.81 17.73
CA THR A 99 -11.57 -4.10 19.13
C THR A 99 -12.91 -4.82 19.22
#